data_AF-A0A2E9ILJ1-F1
#
_entry.id   AF-A0A2E9ILJ1-F1
#
_cell.length_a   1.000
_cell.length_b   1.000
_cell.length_c   1.000
_cell.angle_alpha   90.00
_cell.angle_beta   90.00
_cell.angle_gamma   90.00
#
_symmetry.space_group_name_H-M   'P 1'
#
loop_
_entity.id
_entity.type
_entity.pdbx_description
1 polymer ?
#
loop_
_entity_poly.entity_id
_entity_poly.type
_entity_poly.pdbx_seq_one_letter_code
_entity_poly.pdbx_strand_id
1 'polypeptide(L)'
;MVQTKIRYIQKPNIYGDFMPQLQVGDNAPNFNLPAIDGTMFDMSAMKGKRVILTFFRFSSCPFCNIRIHRLLKRWDEFSDDVVMVGVFDANIEELSKRMKRHPPPFSVVADETYEHFLKNDVKKSLFRVLLAPFRAPLTMLEAMFRGYIPLTLSISKLSTIPVDILIDENGKVVRAHYCKDTVDHIPIDELIAFSKGVGSKA
;
A
#
# COMPACT_ATOMS: atom_id res chain seq x y z
N MET A 1 -21.80 3.53 -59.92
CA MET A 1 -21.95 4.26 -58.63
C MET A 1 -21.60 3.28 -57.51
N VAL A 2 -20.30 3.18 -57.18
CA VAL A 2 -19.77 2.20 -56.23
C VAL A 2 -19.49 2.94 -54.93
N GLN A 3 -20.29 2.70 -53.88
CA GLN A 3 -20.04 3.24 -52.54
C GLN A 3 -19.04 2.36 -51.82
N THR A 4 -17.82 2.86 -51.64
CA THR A 4 -16.77 2.20 -50.88
C THR A 4 -17.05 2.38 -49.38
N LYS A 5 -17.42 1.30 -48.70
CA LYS A 5 -17.63 1.25 -47.25
C LYS A 5 -16.28 1.38 -46.55
N ILE A 6 -16.02 2.54 -45.95
CA ILE A 6 -14.83 2.77 -45.12
C ILE A 6 -14.96 1.88 -43.87
N ARG A 7 -14.10 0.87 -43.75
CA ARG A 7 -13.94 0.09 -42.52
C ARG A 7 -13.26 1.00 -41.48
N TYR A 8 -14.03 1.42 -40.47
CA TYR A 8 -13.48 2.07 -39.29
C TYR A 8 -12.60 1.06 -38.54
N ILE A 9 -11.31 1.34 -38.47
CA ILE A 9 -10.37 0.66 -37.58
C ILE A 9 -10.73 1.13 -36.17
N GLN A 10 -11.24 0.24 -35.32
CA GLN A 10 -11.47 0.52 -33.91
C GLN A 10 -10.12 0.87 -33.26
N LYS A 11 -9.99 2.12 -32.78
CA LYS A 11 -8.85 2.53 -31.96
C LYS A 11 -8.95 1.81 -30.60
N PRO A 12 -7.85 1.29 -30.04
CA PRO A 12 -7.85 0.76 -28.68
C PRO A 12 -8.28 1.86 -27.71
N ASN A 13 -9.19 1.52 -26.80
CA ASN A 13 -9.66 2.43 -25.76
C ASN A 13 -8.51 2.74 -24.81
N ILE A 14 -7.95 3.94 -24.93
CA ILE A 14 -6.84 4.46 -24.10
C ILE A 14 -7.30 4.94 -22.72
N TYR A 15 -8.60 4.83 -22.41
CA TYR A 15 -9.16 4.95 -21.06
C TYR A 15 -9.37 3.55 -20.49
N GLY A 16 -8.27 2.89 -20.12
CA GLY A 16 -8.34 1.66 -19.33
C GLY A 16 -8.82 2.00 -17.92
N ASP A 17 -9.97 1.44 -17.53
CA ASP A 17 -10.51 1.28 -16.18
C ASP A 17 -9.87 2.13 -15.06
N PHE A 18 -10.24 3.41 -15.00
CA PHE A 18 -10.07 4.18 -13.77
C PHE A 18 -11.04 3.61 -12.72
N MET A 19 -10.56 2.69 -11.89
CA MET A 19 -11.35 2.17 -10.78
C MET A 19 -11.44 3.25 -9.68
N PRO A 20 -12.63 3.55 -9.16
CA PRO A 20 -12.78 4.53 -8.10
C PRO A 20 -12.12 4.05 -6.80
N GLN A 21 -11.96 4.97 -5.85
CA GLN A 21 -11.55 4.62 -4.49
C GLN A 21 -12.44 3.52 -3.91
N LEU A 22 -11.81 2.52 -3.28
CA LEU A 22 -12.52 1.46 -2.59
C LEU A 22 -13.39 2.04 -1.49
N GLN A 23 -14.60 1.50 -1.39
CA GLN A 23 -15.59 1.86 -0.38
C GLN A 23 -15.90 0.66 0.51
N VAL A 24 -16.55 0.94 1.64
CA VAL A 24 -17.03 -0.11 2.53
C VAL A 24 -18.01 -1.01 1.78
N GLY A 25 -17.81 -2.33 1.87
CA GLY A 25 -18.60 -3.35 1.19
C GLY A 25 -18.03 -3.83 -0.15
N ASP A 26 -17.05 -3.11 -0.72
CA ASP A 26 -16.33 -3.55 -1.92
C ASP A 26 -15.55 -4.84 -1.66
N ASN A 27 -15.28 -5.59 -2.73
CA ASN A 27 -14.41 -6.75 -2.63
C ASN A 27 -12.96 -6.33 -2.40
N ALA A 28 -12.21 -7.15 -1.66
CA ALA A 28 -10.78 -7.03 -1.52
C ALA A 28 -10.09 -6.89 -2.90
N PRO A 29 -9.08 -6.01 -3.03
CA PRO A 29 -8.29 -5.93 -4.26
C PRO A 29 -7.61 -7.26 -4.54
N ASN A 30 -7.82 -7.84 -5.72
CA ASN A 30 -7.18 -9.11 -6.04
C ASN A 30 -5.81 -8.88 -6.69
N PHE A 31 -4.77 -9.52 -6.15
CA PHE A 31 -3.43 -9.49 -6.72
C PHE A 31 -2.56 -10.67 -6.28
N ASN A 32 -1.52 -10.90 -7.08
CA ASN A 32 -0.45 -11.85 -6.77
C ASN A 32 0.91 -11.18 -7.02
N LEU A 33 1.68 -10.95 -5.95
CA LEU A 33 2.92 -10.17 -6.01
C LEU A 33 4.09 -10.89 -5.31
N PRO A 34 5.33 -10.74 -5.80
CA PRO A 34 6.50 -11.33 -5.17
C PRO A 34 6.78 -10.70 -3.80
N ALA A 35 7.02 -11.54 -2.80
CA ALA A 35 7.34 -11.17 -1.43
C ALA A 35 8.84 -11.24 -1.15
N ILE A 36 9.32 -10.43 -0.20
CA ILE A 36 10.75 -10.34 0.15
C ILE A 36 11.34 -11.61 0.77
N ASP A 37 10.49 -12.55 1.19
CA ASP A 37 10.88 -13.88 1.70
C ASP A 37 11.07 -14.91 0.57
N GLY A 38 10.87 -14.51 -0.69
CA GLY A 38 10.98 -15.36 -1.88
C GLY A 38 9.68 -16.07 -2.27
N THR A 39 8.59 -15.86 -1.53
CA THR A 39 7.27 -16.42 -1.85
C THR A 39 6.48 -15.50 -2.80
N MET A 40 5.35 -16.01 -3.29
CA MET A 40 4.33 -15.22 -3.99
C MET A 40 3.16 -15.00 -3.05
N PHE A 41 2.83 -13.74 -2.76
CA PHE A 41 1.67 -13.40 -1.93
C PHE A 41 0.43 -13.31 -2.82
N ASP A 42 -0.53 -14.19 -2.57
CA ASP A 42 -1.83 -14.22 -3.25
C ASP A 42 -2.93 -13.70 -2.30
N MET A 43 -3.53 -12.55 -2.63
CA MET A 43 -4.61 -11.97 -1.82
C MET A 43 -5.84 -12.89 -1.76
N SER A 44 -6.13 -13.64 -2.82
CA SER A 44 -7.30 -14.52 -2.86
C SER A 44 -7.23 -15.66 -1.84
N ALA A 45 -6.00 -16.09 -1.52
CA ALA A 45 -5.73 -17.10 -0.50
C ALA A 45 -5.97 -16.59 0.93
N MET A 46 -6.14 -15.28 1.13
CA MET A 46 -6.34 -14.67 2.45
C MET A 46 -7.80 -14.65 2.90
N LYS A 47 -8.73 -15.16 2.06
CA LYS A 47 -10.15 -15.29 2.44
C LYS A 47 -10.29 -16.14 3.70
N GLY A 48 -11.18 -15.71 4.60
CA GLY A 48 -11.33 -16.30 5.94
C GLY A 48 -10.44 -15.66 7.01
N LYS A 49 -9.53 -14.76 6.63
CA LYS A 49 -8.71 -13.99 7.55
C LYS A 49 -9.01 -12.50 7.44
N ARG A 50 -8.77 -11.76 8.52
CA ARG A 50 -8.72 -10.30 8.46
C ARG A 50 -7.43 -9.86 7.80
N VAL A 51 -7.50 -8.92 6.87
CA VAL A 51 -6.33 -8.38 6.17
C VAL A 51 -6.18 -6.89 6.42
N ILE A 52 -4.99 -6.49 6.84
CA ILE A 52 -4.52 -5.10 6.86
C ILE A 52 -3.63 -4.93 5.63
N LEU A 53 -4.15 -4.23 4.62
CA LEU A 53 -3.44 -3.94 3.38
C LEU A 53 -2.97 -2.49 3.40
N THR A 54 -1.67 -2.25 3.26
CA THR A 54 -1.12 -0.91 3.07
C THR A 54 -0.39 -0.81 1.75
N PHE A 55 -0.81 0.11 0.88
CA PHE A 55 -0.01 0.59 -0.24
C PHE A 55 0.99 1.62 0.30
N PHE A 56 2.23 1.19 0.51
CA PHE A 56 3.34 2.07 0.86
C PHE A 56 3.90 2.75 -0.38
N ARG A 57 4.95 3.54 -0.21
CA ARG A 57 5.58 4.29 -1.30
C ARG A 57 6.67 3.44 -1.93
N PHE A 58 7.90 3.96 -1.93
CA PHE A 58 9.10 3.28 -2.42
C PHE A 58 9.93 2.73 -1.25
N SER A 59 10.84 1.81 -1.56
CA SER A 59 11.65 1.05 -0.57
C SER A 59 12.35 1.94 0.47
N SER A 60 12.95 3.06 0.04
CA SER A 60 13.74 3.97 0.87
C SER A 60 12.92 5.10 1.50
N CYS A 61 11.59 5.02 1.48
CA CYS A 61 10.74 6.08 2.02
C CYS A 61 10.95 6.26 3.54
N PRO A 62 11.37 7.45 4.01
CA PRO A 62 11.66 7.67 5.44
C PRO A 62 10.47 7.41 6.36
N PHE A 63 9.32 7.97 6.01
CA PHE A 63 8.10 7.87 6.82
C PHE A 63 7.51 6.46 6.81
N CYS A 64 7.53 5.76 5.67
CA CYS A 64 7.08 4.36 5.61
C CYS A 64 7.98 3.45 6.46
N ASN A 65 9.31 3.62 6.41
CA ASN A 65 10.22 2.82 7.22
C ASN A 65 10.06 3.10 8.73
N ILE A 66 9.81 4.36 9.12
CA ILE A 66 9.45 4.66 10.52
C ILE A 66 8.11 4.06 10.90
N ARG A 67 7.11 4.10 10.02
CA ARG A 67 5.81 3.48 10.27
C ARG A 67 5.96 1.98 10.50
N ILE A 68 6.71 1.28 9.65
CA ILE A 68 7.04 -0.14 9.82
C ILE A 68 7.75 -0.35 11.16
N HIS A 69 8.80 0.41 11.46
CA HIS A 69 9.50 0.32 12.75
C HIS A 69 8.57 0.44 13.97
N ARG A 70 7.57 1.34 13.91
CA ARG A 70 6.56 1.49 14.97
C ARG A 70 5.59 0.31 15.06
N LEU A 71 5.21 -0.29 13.92
CA LEU A 71 4.42 -1.52 13.87
C LEU A 71 5.20 -2.69 14.48
N LEU A 72 6.48 -2.85 14.13
CA LEU A 72 7.35 -3.91 14.66
C LEU A 72 7.43 -3.90 16.19
N LYS A 73 7.59 -2.71 16.76
CA LYS A 73 7.65 -2.53 18.22
C LYS A 73 6.40 -2.97 18.97
N ARG A 74 5.26 -3.06 18.27
CA ARG A 74 3.95 -3.35 18.84
C ARG A 74 3.34 -4.62 18.23
N TRP A 75 4.14 -5.42 17.52
CA TRP A 75 3.61 -6.56 16.78
C TRP A 75 2.97 -7.60 17.70
N ASP A 76 3.55 -7.81 18.88
CA ASP A 76 3.02 -8.73 19.90
C ASP A 76 1.63 -8.32 20.45
N GLU A 77 1.15 -7.11 20.12
CA GLU A 77 -0.20 -6.67 20.48
C GLU A 77 -1.26 -7.08 19.45
N PHE A 78 -0.88 -7.48 18.23
CA PHE A 78 -1.80 -7.91 17.18
C PHE A 78 -2.29 -9.35 17.42
N SER A 79 -3.43 -9.71 16.82
CA SER A 79 -3.87 -11.11 16.78
C SER A 79 -3.00 -11.95 15.85
N ASP A 80 -2.66 -13.18 16.24
CA ASP A 80 -1.90 -14.12 15.39
C ASP A 80 -2.64 -14.49 14.10
N ASP A 81 -3.96 -14.34 14.07
CA ASP A 81 -4.81 -14.68 12.92
C ASP A 81 -4.87 -13.57 11.85
N VAL A 82 -4.39 -12.35 12.16
CA VAL A 82 -4.43 -11.24 11.21
C VAL A 82 -3.34 -11.39 10.16
N VAL A 83 -3.68 -11.11 8.90
CA VAL A 83 -2.70 -10.95 7.84
C VAL A 83 -2.43 -9.48 7.65
N MET A 84 -1.17 -9.08 7.72
CA MET A 84 -0.75 -7.76 7.28
C MET A 84 0.08 -7.89 6.00
N VAL A 85 -0.19 -7.03 5.01
CA VAL A 85 0.57 -6.97 3.76
C VAL A 85 0.88 -5.52 3.38
N GLY A 86 2.17 -5.24 3.19
CA GLY A 86 2.67 -3.96 2.70
C GLY A 86 3.12 -4.05 1.25
N VAL A 87 2.43 -3.34 0.35
CA VAL A 87 2.76 -3.27 -1.08
C VAL A 87 3.64 -2.05 -1.35
N PHE A 88 4.76 -2.22 -2.06
CA PHE A 88 5.69 -1.14 -2.39
C PHE A 88 5.86 -0.96 -3.91
N ASP A 89 5.96 0.30 -4.36
CA ASP A 89 6.49 0.67 -5.68
C ASP A 89 8.01 0.49 -5.66
N ALA A 90 8.45 -0.74 -5.88
CA ALA A 90 9.85 -1.12 -5.87
C ALA A 90 10.06 -2.39 -6.69
N ASN A 91 11.29 -2.58 -7.17
CA ASN A 91 11.74 -3.88 -7.62
C ASN A 91 11.97 -4.80 -6.40
N ILE A 92 11.71 -6.10 -6.55
CA ILE A 92 11.81 -7.07 -5.46
C ILE A 92 13.21 -7.18 -4.85
N GLU A 93 14.27 -7.09 -5.66
CA GLU A 93 15.66 -7.18 -5.18
C GLU A 93 16.04 -5.97 -4.32
N GLU A 94 15.64 -4.77 -4.78
CA GLU A 94 15.85 -3.51 -4.05
C GLU A 94 15.09 -3.53 -2.71
N LEU A 95 13.81 -3.90 -2.74
CA LEU A 95 12.96 -3.98 -1.56
C LEU A 95 13.49 -5.01 -0.55
N SER A 96 13.87 -6.20 -1.02
CA SER A 96 14.45 -7.25 -0.20
C SER A 96 15.76 -6.78 0.45
N LYS A 97 16.67 -6.18 -0.33
CA LYS A 97 17.94 -5.62 0.20
C LYS A 97 17.69 -4.57 1.28
N ARG A 98 16.68 -3.73 1.11
CA ARG A 98 16.33 -2.67 2.06
C ARG A 98 15.77 -3.23 3.36
N MET A 99 14.88 -4.22 3.29
CA MET A 99 14.17 -4.80 4.43
C MET A 99 15.01 -5.84 5.20
N LYS A 100 16.06 -6.41 4.60
CA LYS A 100 16.97 -7.38 5.25
C LYS A 100 17.49 -6.97 6.63
N ARG A 101 17.67 -5.67 6.88
CA ARG A 101 18.19 -5.19 8.19
C ARG A 101 17.15 -5.31 9.31
N HIS A 102 15.87 -5.20 8.98
CA HIS A 102 14.76 -5.24 9.92
C HIS A 102 13.60 -5.97 9.23
N PRO A 103 13.68 -7.32 9.13
CA PRO A 103 12.66 -8.08 8.44
C PRO A 103 11.33 -7.93 9.19
N PRO A 104 10.27 -7.44 8.53
CA PRO A 104 8.97 -7.34 9.16
C PRO A 104 8.34 -8.74 9.35
N PRO A 105 7.55 -8.94 10.42
CA PRO A 105 6.85 -10.20 10.72
C PRO A 105 5.59 -10.37 9.88
N PHE A 106 5.41 -9.53 8.86
CA PHE A 106 4.27 -9.50 7.97
C PHE A 106 4.74 -9.42 6.52
N SER A 107 3.87 -9.80 5.59
CA SER A 107 4.21 -9.88 4.18
C SER A 107 4.56 -8.52 3.61
N VAL A 108 5.71 -8.40 2.96
CA VAL A 108 6.11 -7.20 2.21
C VAL A 108 6.35 -7.59 0.77
N VAL A 109 5.60 -6.97 -0.13
CA VAL A 109 5.52 -7.35 -1.53
C VAL A 109 5.89 -6.19 -2.44
N ALA A 110 6.45 -6.52 -3.59
CA ALA A 110 6.91 -5.55 -4.59
C ALA A 110 5.95 -5.51 -5.78
N ASP A 111 5.41 -4.33 -6.09
CA ASP A 111 4.75 -4.04 -7.38
C ASP A 111 5.64 -3.08 -8.18
N GLU A 112 6.50 -3.64 -9.02
CA GLU A 112 7.40 -2.88 -9.88
C GLU A 112 6.66 -2.16 -11.02
N THR A 113 5.49 -2.68 -11.40
CA THR A 113 4.69 -2.16 -12.52
C THR A 113 3.84 -0.95 -12.13
N TYR A 114 3.62 -0.73 -10.83
CA TYR A 114 2.69 0.26 -10.29
C TYR A 114 1.22 0.01 -10.72
N GLU A 115 0.93 -1.12 -11.34
CA GLU A 115 -0.39 -1.45 -11.86
C GLU A 115 -1.43 -1.51 -10.73
N HIS A 116 -1.06 -2.08 -9.60
CA HIS A 116 -1.99 -2.34 -8.50
C HIS A 116 -2.25 -1.06 -7.71
N PHE A 117 -1.27 -0.15 -7.70
CA PHE A 117 -1.47 1.21 -7.22
C PHE A 117 -2.53 1.95 -8.05
N LEU A 118 -2.46 1.87 -9.39
CA LEU A 118 -3.43 2.52 -10.28
C LEU A 118 -4.83 1.91 -10.15
N LYS A 119 -4.92 0.57 -10.14
CA LYS A 119 -6.19 -0.15 -9.98
C LYS A 119 -6.91 0.11 -8.66
N ASN A 120 -6.22 0.66 -7.67
CA ASN A 120 -6.79 0.96 -6.35
C ASN A 120 -6.89 2.47 -6.06
N ASP A 121 -6.81 3.31 -7.10
CA ASP A 121 -6.82 4.79 -7.02
C ASP A 121 -5.78 5.35 -6.01
N VAL A 122 -4.59 4.74 -5.95
CA VAL A 122 -3.50 5.26 -5.12
C VAL A 122 -2.93 6.52 -5.77
N LYS A 123 -3.20 7.66 -5.14
CA LYS A 123 -2.92 8.98 -5.71
C LYS A 123 -1.45 9.38 -5.56
N LYS A 124 -1.02 10.22 -6.50
CA LYS A 124 0.26 10.92 -6.46
C LYS A 124 0.03 12.41 -6.17
N SER A 125 0.74 12.96 -5.19
CA SER A 125 0.73 14.39 -4.88
C SER A 125 2.05 14.84 -4.26
N LEU A 126 2.90 15.46 -5.07
CA LEU A 126 4.18 16.01 -4.59
C LEU A 126 3.96 17.10 -3.52
N PHE A 127 2.95 17.95 -3.69
CA PHE A 127 2.65 19.01 -2.73
C PHE A 127 2.36 18.46 -1.32
N ARG A 128 1.50 17.44 -1.21
CA ARG A 128 1.17 16.80 0.07
C ARG A 128 2.39 16.10 0.70
N VAL A 129 3.26 15.52 -0.12
CA VAL A 129 4.54 14.93 0.32
C VAL A 129 5.46 16.00 0.90
N LEU A 130 5.59 17.15 0.24
CA LEU A 130 6.45 18.24 0.70
C LEU A 130 5.96 18.88 2.01
N LEU A 131 4.66 18.79 2.30
CA LEU A 131 4.08 19.25 3.58
C LEU A 131 4.32 18.29 4.75
N ALA A 132 4.59 17.00 4.49
CA ALA A 132 4.70 15.99 5.53
C ALA A 132 5.84 16.25 6.55
N PRO A 133 7.06 16.65 6.16
CA PRO A 133 8.11 17.01 7.11
C PRO A 133 7.74 18.20 8.01
N PHE A 134 6.96 19.17 7.51
CA PHE A 134 6.50 20.29 8.33
C PHE A 134 5.46 19.85 9.37
N ARG A 135 4.62 18.85 9.03
CA ARG A 135 3.61 18.29 9.94
C ARG A 135 4.21 17.32 10.97
N ALA A 136 5.26 16.60 10.62
CA ALA A 136 5.89 15.62 11.49
C ALA A 136 7.44 15.75 11.52
N PRO A 137 7.97 16.92 11.93
CA PRO A 137 9.41 17.20 11.86
C PRO A 137 10.23 16.24 12.74
N LEU A 138 9.70 15.88 13.91
CA LEU A 138 10.35 14.92 14.81
C LEU A 138 10.43 13.52 14.19
N THR A 139 9.41 13.10 13.44
CA THR A 139 9.42 11.81 12.75
C THR A 139 10.42 11.81 11.60
N MET A 140 10.55 12.92 10.86
CA MET A 140 11.57 13.06 9.82
C MET A 140 12.98 13.01 10.43
N LEU A 141 13.21 13.73 11.53
CA LEU A 141 14.47 13.72 12.26
C LEU A 141 14.82 12.32 12.74
N GLU A 142 13.86 11.61 13.33
CA GLU A 142 14.00 10.19 13.72
C GLU A 142 14.41 9.31 12.52
N ALA A 143 13.75 9.49 11.37
CA ALA A 143 14.05 8.74 10.17
C ALA A 143 15.50 8.95 9.69
N MET A 144 15.96 10.19 9.69
CA MET A 144 17.34 10.53 9.31
C MET A 144 18.36 9.92 10.28
N PHE A 145 18.15 10.02 11.60
CA PHE A 145 19.02 9.40 12.60
C PHE A 145 19.10 7.87 12.45
N ARG A 146 18.02 7.24 12.00
CA ARG A 146 17.98 5.80 11.70
C ARG A 146 18.53 5.43 10.32
N GLY A 147 19.01 6.41 9.54
CA GLY A 147 19.55 6.18 8.20
C GLY A 147 18.49 5.84 7.14
N TYR A 148 17.23 6.17 7.39
CA TYR A 148 16.16 6.10 6.39
C TYR A 148 16.15 7.37 5.55
N ILE A 149 17.15 7.48 4.68
CA ILE A 149 17.32 8.60 3.74
C ILE A 149 16.60 8.24 2.43
N PRO A 150 15.81 9.16 1.83
CA PRO A 150 15.20 8.90 0.54
C PRO A 150 16.30 8.89 -0.53
N LEU A 151 16.63 7.71 -1.06
CA LEU A 151 17.71 7.54 -2.03
C LEU A 151 17.24 7.65 -3.49
N THR A 152 15.94 7.83 -3.71
CA THR A 152 15.37 8.00 -5.05
C THR A 152 15.25 9.48 -5.42
N LEU A 153 15.70 9.83 -6.62
CA LEU A 153 15.47 11.14 -7.23
C LEU A 153 14.20 11.16 -8.13
N SER A 154 13.49 10.03 -8.24
CA SER A 154 12.29 9.96 -9.08
C SER A 154 11.11 10.68 -8.42
N ILE A 155 10.72 11.82 -8.99
CA ILE A 155 9.56 12.60 -8.56
C ILE A 155 8.27 11.76 -8.62
N SER A 156 8.17 10.86 -9.60
CA SER A 156 7.03 9.95 -9.75
C SER A 156 6.93 8.98 -8.57
N LYS A 157 8.04 8.38 -8.11
CA LYS A 157 8.04 7.50 -6.93
C LYS A 157 7.85 8.30 -5.63
N LEU A 158 8.43 9.49 -5.57
CA LEU A 158 8.28 10.40 -4.42
C LEU A 158 6.86 10.91 -4.26
N SER A 159 6.05 11.00 -5.30
CA SER A 159 4.73 11.62 -5.19
C SER A 159 3.63 10.68 -4.66
N THR A 160 3.85 9.36 -4.60
CA THR A 160 2.87 8.39 -4.09
C THR A 160 2.44 8.72 -2.66
N ILE A 161 1.13 8.71 -2.41
CA ILE A 161 0.50 8.87 -1.10
C ILE A 161 0.00 7.51 -0.62
N PRO A 162 0.28 7.09 0.63
CA PRO A 162 -0.15 5.78 1.08
C PRO A 162 -1.67 5.60 1.14
N VAL A 163 -2.10 4.34 1.14
CA VAL A 163 -3.49 3.96 1.40
C VAL A 163 -3.50 2.76 2.34
N ASP A 164 -4.29 2.85 3.41
CA ASP A 164 -4.51 1.74 4.34
C ASP A 164 -5.93 1.19 4.14
N ILE A 165 -6.07 -0.12 4.02
CA ILE A 165 -7.34 -0.81 3.77
C ILE A 165 -7.48 -1.93 4.79
N LEU A 166 -8.64 -2.01 5.44
CA LEU A 166 -9.00 -3.09 6.35
C LEU A 166 -10.05 -3.96 5.67
N ILE A 167 -9.80 -5.27 5.63
CA ILE A 167 -10.59 -6.25 4.90
C ILE A 167 -11.02 -7.35 5.88
N ASP A 168 -12.32 -7.61 5.99
CA ASP A 168 -12.86 -8.65 6.87
C ASP A 168 -12.61 -10.07 6.35
N GLU A 169 -13.02 -11.05 7.14
CA GLU A 169 -12.86 -12.48 6.86
C GLU A 169 -13.65 -12.92 5.60
N ASN A 170 -14.65 -12.16 5.18
CA ASN A 170 -15.41 -12.43 3.95
C ASN A 170 -14.72 -11.89 2.69
N GLY A 171 -13.58 -11.21 2.85
CA GLY A 171 -12.89 -10.52 1.77
C GLY A 171 -13.58 -9.20 1.39
N LYS A 172 -14.26 -8.55 2.33
CA LYS A 172 -14.92 -7.26 2.12
C LYS A 172 -14.14 -6.12 2.77
N VAL A 173 -14.01 -5.01 2.06
CA VAL A 173 -13.46 -3.78 2.62
C VAL A 173 -14.40 -3.28 3.71
N VAL A 174 -13.88 -3.18 4.94
CA VAL A 174 -14.61 -2.56 6.08
C VAL A 174 -14.10 -1.14 6.36
N ARG A 175 -12.94 -0.78 5.82
CA ARG A 175 -12.42 0.59 5.83
C ARG A 175 -11.39 0.78 4.73
N ALA A 176 -11.46 1.91 4.03
CA ALA A 176 -10.39 2.38 3.15
C ALA A 176 -10.00 3.81 3.56
N HIS A 177 -8.74 3.99 3.95
CA HIS A 177 -8.15 5.26 4.36
C HIS A 177 -7.14 5.72 3.32
N TYR A 178 -7.60 6.59 2.42
CA TYR A 178 -6.75 7.26 1.45
C TYR A 178 -6.05 8.44 2.12
N CYS A 179 -4.76 8.29 2.42
CA CYS A 179 -4.04 9.18 3.31
C CYS A 179 -3.98 10.63 2.77
N LYS A 180 -3.93 11.60 3.67
CA LYS A 180 -3.81 13.03 3.35
C LYS A 180 -2.40 13.41 2.92
N ASP A 181 -1.40 12.75 3.49
CA ASP A 181 0.02 12.96 3.21
C ASP A 181 0.78 11.65 3.51
N THR A 182 2.10 11.72 3.65
CA THR A 182 2.95 10.53 3.83
C THR A 182 3.12 10.08 5.28
N VAL A 183 2.52 10.80 6.23
CA VAL A 183 2.55 10.49 7.66
C VAL A 183 1.17 10.14 8.22
N ASP A 184 0.11 10.57 7.53
CA ASP A 184 -1.25 10.11 7.77
C ASP A 184 -1.39 8.63 7.43
N HIS A 185 -1.95 7.87 8.37
CA HIS A 185 -2.19 6.44 8.32
C HIS A 185 -3.27 6.12 9.36
N ILE A 186 -3.94 4.98 9.23
CA ILE A 186 -4.81 4.46 10.31
C ILE A 186 -3.96 4.31 11.59
N PRO A 187 -4.40 4.80 12.77
CA PRO A 187 -3.66 4.64 14.01
C PRO A 187 -3.37 3.17 14.33
N ILE A 188 -2.19 2.88 14.90
CA ILE A 188 -1.78 1.50 15.21
C ILE A 188 -2.77 0.85 16.19
N ASP A 189 -3.32 1.61 17.14
CA ASP A 189 -4.32 1.12 18.08
C ASP A 189 -5.58 0.62 17.38
N GLU A 190 -6.01 1.29 16.32
CA GLU A 190 -7.16 0.88 15.51
C GLU A 190 -6.84 -0.37 14.68
N LEU A 191 -5.60 -0.50 14.18
CA LEU A 191 -5.15 -1.73 13.50
C LEU A 191 -5.13 -2.94 14.45
N ILE A 192 -4.65 -2.73 15.68
CA ILE A 192 -4.64 -3.75 16.74
C ILE A 192 -6.08 -4.14 17.10
N ALA A 193 -6.96 -3.17 17.32
CA ALA A 193 -8.37 -3.42 17.63
C ALA A 193 -9.05 -4.22 16.50
N PHE A 194 -8.83 -3.80 15.25
CA PHE A 194 -9.31 -4.50 14.07
C PHE A 194 -8.80 -5.95 13.99
N SER A 195 -7.51 -6.19 14.25
CA SER A 195 -6.92 -7.52 14.24
C SER A 195 -7.59 -8.49 15.23
N LYS A 196 -8.12 -7.97 16.35
CA LYS A 196 -8.71 -8.73 17.45
C LYS A 196 -10.21 -8.98 17.33
N GLY A 197 -10.86 -8.61 16.23
CA GLY A 197 -12.33 -8.68 16.19
C GLY A 197 -13.03 -7.44 16.72
N VAL A 198 -12.28 -6.51 17.34
CA VAL A 198 -12.84 -5.39 18.10
C VAL A 198 -13.01 -4.20 17.15
N GLY A 199 -14.11 -4.18 16.41
CA GLY A 199 -14.44 -3.10 15.49
C GLY A 199 -15.00 -3.60 14.16
N SER A 200 -16.26 -4.06 14.20
CA SER A 200 -17.23 -3.94 13.11
C SER A 200 -18.60 -4.31 13.70
N LYS A 201 -19.13 -3.46 14.58
CA LYS A 201 -20.56 -3.50 14.90
C LYS A 201 -21.20 -2.40 14.05
N ALA A 202 -21.90 -2.87 13.00
CA ALA A 202 -22.91 -2.19 12.18
C ALA A 202 -22.55 -0.82 11.59
#